data_AF-G3UL62-F1
#
_entry.id   AF-G3UL62-F1
#
_cell.length_a   1.000
_cell.length_b   1.000
_cell.length_c   1.000
_cell.angle_alpha   90.00
_cell.angle_beta   90.00
_cell.angle_gamma   90.00
#
_symmetry.space_group_name_H-M   'P 1'
#
loop_
_entity.id
_entity.type
_entity.pdbx_description
1 polymer ?
#
loop_
_entity_poly.entity_id
_entity_poly.type
_entity_poly.pdbx_seq_one_letter_code
_entity_poly.pdbx_strand_id
1 'polypeptide(L)'
;RQKLKILSKAEPLLGNIQDISHQVWFFQDQTLTAVPRKNCMVPVTVTLISCKCPETLEKDKGNPIYLGLKEPELCLFCEKVKDQPTLQLKEQNIMDLYYENEPVKPFLFYHSQSGRTSTFESVAFPGWFIAVCSQGGCPVIVTQDVGKTYITDFVWSVLY
;
A
#
# COMPACT_ATOMS: atom_id res chain seq x y z
N ARG A 1 2.04 39.93 17.44
CA ARG A 1 3.23 39.13 17.05
C ARG A 1 2.74 37.71 16.77
N GLN A 2 2.62 37.32 15.50
CA GLN A 2 2.16 35.99 15.09
C GLN A 2 3.23 34.96 15.49
N LYS A 3 2.84 33.91 16.22
CA LYS A 3 3.65 32.70 16.33
C LYS A 3 3.62 32.01 14.97
N LEU A 4 4.76 31.93 14.29
CA LEU A 4 4.94 30.98 13.19
C LEU A 4 4.60 29.60 13.75
N LYS A 5 3.50 28.99 13.26
CA LYS A 5 3.34 27.54 13.32
C LYS A 5 4.45 26.99 12.43
N ILE A 6 5.44 26.34 13.03
CA ILE A 6 6.34 25.45 12.29
C ILE A 6 5.41 24.37 11.73
N LEU A 7 5.08 24.47 10.44
CA LEU A 7 4.44 23.37 9.71
C LEU A 7 5.47 22.27 9.67
N SER A 8 5.29 21.21 10.48
CA SER A 8 6.01 19.97 10.28
C SER A 8 5.84 19.57 8.82
N LYS A 9 6.94 19.40 8.08
CA LYS A 9 6.89 18.92 6.71
C LYS A 9 6.20 17.55 6.72
N ALA A 10 5.23 17.36 5.82
CA ALA A 10 4.62 16.04 5.66
C ALA A 10 5.68 15.07 5.14
N GLU A 11 5.83 13.94 5.81
CA GLU A 11 6.80 12.90 5.46
C GLU A 11 6.09 11.53 5.46
N PRO A 12 6.43 10.64 4.52
CA PRO A 12 5.85 9.31 4.48
C PRO A 12 6.36 8.49 5.66
N LEU A 13 5.47 7.71 6.24
CA LEU A 13 5.84 6.66 7.19
C LEU A 13 6.60 5.57 6.45
N LEU A 14 7.68 5.09 7.08
CA LEU A 14 8.46 3.96 6.60
C LEU A 14 8.14 2.74 7.44
N GLY A 15 8.07 1.57 6.81
CA GLY A 15 7.71 0.36 7.52
C GLY A 15 7.91 -0.90 6.68
N ASN A 16 7.52 -2.03 7.27
CA ASN A 16 7.42 -3.29 6.55
C ASN A 16 5.99 -3.83 6.65
N ILE A 17 5.58 -4.58 5.62
CA ILE A 17 4.32 -5.29 5.58
C ILE A 17 4.58 -6.79 5.71
N GLN A 18 3.82 -7.43 6.60
CA GLN A 18 3.77 -8.87 6.76
C GLN A 18 2.31 -9.33 6.72
N ASP A 19 2.02 -10.51 6.20
CA ASP A 19 0.69 -11.11 6.30
C ASP A 19 0.49 -11.89 7.63
N ILE A 20 -0.74 -12.38 7.86
CA ILE A 20 -1.08 -13.21 9.03
C ILE A 20 -0.44 -14.61 9.01
N SER A 21 0.14 -15.03 7.89
CA SER A 21 0.89 -16.28 7.72
C SER A 21 2.41 -16.08 7.84
N HIS A 22 2.83 -14.92 8.39
CA HIS A 22 4.23 -14.57 8.62
C HIS A 22 5.08 -14.43 7.35
N GLN A 23 4.45 -14.15 6.21
CA GLN A 23 5.13 -13.81 4.98
C GLN A 23 5.35 -12.31 4.92
N VAL A 24 6.54 -11.90 4.52
CA VAL A 24 6.91 -10.50 4.39
C VAL A 24 6.95 -10.11 2.92
N TRP A 25 6.67 -8.84 2.63
CA TRP A 25 6.86 -8.30 1.29
C TRP A 25 8.35 -8.22 0.95
N PHE A 26 8.70 -8.72 -0.23
CA PHE A 26 10.05 -8.77 -0.76
C PHE A 26 10.03 -8.34 -2.22
N PHE A 27 11.00 -7.52 -2.62
CA PHE A 27 11.10 -6.98 -3.96
C PHE A 27 12.36 -7.49 -4.64
N GLN A 28 12.19 -8.16 -5.78
CA GLN A 28 13.27 -8.68 -6.61
C GLN A 28 12.82 -8.70 -8.07
N ASP A 29 13.72 -8.39 -9.01
CA ASP A 29 13.47 -8.46 -10.45
C ASP A 29 12.17 -7.74 -10.87
N GLN A 30 11.98 -6.52 -10.37
CA GLN A 30 10.80 -5.66 -10.61
C GLN A 30 9.47 -6.23 -10.09
N THR A 31 9.50 -7.31 -9.32
CA THR A 31 8.32 -7.98 -8.80
C THR A 31 8.27 -7.88 -7.28
N LEU A 32 7.13 -7.42 -6.75
CA LEU A 32 6.83 -7.46 -5.34
C LEU A 32 6.14 -8.79 -5.02
N THR A 33 6.72 -9.58 -4.12
CA THR A 33 6.24 -10.90 -3.74
C THR A 33 6.05 -11.01 -2.23
N ALA A 34 5.18 -11.91 -1.78
CA ALA A 34 5.11 -12.31 -0.38
C ALA A 34 5.82 -13.64 -0.19
N VAL A 35 6.77 -13.67 0.72
CA VAL A 35 7.64 -14.83 0.96
C VAL A 35 7.80 -15.10 2.45
N PRO A 36 7.91 -16.37 2.88
CA PRO A 36 8.18 -16.71 4.26
C PRO A 36 9.46 -16.03 4.76
N ARG A 37 9.40 -15.40 5.92
CA ARG A 37 10.56 -14.72 6.50
C ARG A 37 11.68 -15.73 6.85
N LYS A 38 12.87 -15.54 6.27
CA LYS A 38 14.08 -16.34 6.54
C LYS A 38 15.17 -15.47 7.20
N ASN A 39 16.10 -16.11 7.93
CA ASN A 39 17.10 -15.44 8.80
C ASN A 39 18.15 -14.54 8.10
N CYS A 40 18.12 -14.37 6.77
CA CYS A 40 19.04 -13.47 6.05
C CYS A 40 18.32 -12.60 5.01
N MET A 41 16.98 -12.61 5.01
CA MET A 41 16.19 -11.86 4.05
C MET A 41 15.80 -10.52 4.65
N VAL A 42 16.02 -9.45 3.90
CA VAL A 42 15.61 -8.09 4.26
C VAL A 42 14.26 -7.82 3.58
N PRO A 43 13.17 -7.66 4.34
CA PRO A 43 11.89 -7.23 3.77
C PRO A 43 12.04 -5.88 3.06
N VAL A 44 11.22 -5.64 2.05
CA VAL A 44 11.22 -4.33 1.40
C VAL A 44 10.71 -3.25 2.37
N THR A 45 11.34 -2.08 2.32
CA THR A 45 10.84 -0.91 3.06
C THR A 45 9.72 -0.26 2.23
N VAL A 46 8.54 -0.22 2.82
CA VAL A 46 7.34 0.37 2.23
C VAL A 46 7.18 1.80 2.74
N THR A 47 6.75 2.69 1.85
CA THR A 47 6.39 4.09 2.13
C THR A 47 4.88 4.24 2.17
N LEU A 48 4.36 4.97 3.17
CA LEU A 48 2.93 5.22 3.33
C LEU A 48 2.68 6.68 3.69
N ILE A 49 1.80 7.36 2.97
CA ILE A 49 1.36 8.72 3.32
C ILE A 49 -0.12 8.90 3.07
N SER A 50 -0.83 9.54 4.01
CA SER A 50 -2.24 9.87 3.87
C SER A 50 -2.46 10.86 2.73
N CYS A 51 -3.53 10.67 1.96
CA CYS A 51 -3.97 11.61 0.95
C CYS A 51 -4.28 12.97 1.58
N LYS A 52 -3.86 14.05 0.93
CA LYS A 52 -4.06 15.42 1.40
C LYS A 52 -5.51 15.91 1.28
N CYS A 53 -6.24 15.43 0.27
CA CYS A 53 -7.59 15.89 -0.09
C CYS A 53 -8.63 14.76 -0.08
N PRO A 54 -8.87 14.07 1.05
CA PRO A 54 -9.75 12.89 1.11
C PRO A 54 -11.24 13.24 0.96
N GLU A 55 -11.64 14.51 1.02
CA GLU A 55 -13.04 14.95 1.03
C GLU A 55 -13.83 14.62 -0.24
N THR A 56 -13.14 14.36 -1.35
CA THR A 56 -13.73 13.96 -2.65
C THR A 56 -13.85 12.44 -2.81
N LEU A 57 -13.36 11.67 -1.83
CA LEU A 57 -13.34 10.21 -1.83
C LEU A 57 -14.50 9.63 -1.01
N GLU A 58 -14.76 8.34 -1.18
CA GLU A 58 -15.82 7.65 -0.45
C GLU A 58 -15.50 7.63 1.06
N LYS A 59 -16.53 7.89 1.86
CA LYS A 59 -16.44 7.87 3.31
C LYS A 59 -16.61 6.44 3.83
N ASP A 60 -16.20 6.20 5.08
CA ASP A 60 -16.39 4.94 5.81
C ASP A 60 -15.69 3.71 5.21
N LYS A 61 -14.72 3.93 4.30
CA LYS A 61 -13.89 2.88 3.68
C LYS A 61 -12.51 2.69 4.34
N GLY A 62 -12.10 3.61 5.20
CA GLY A 62 -10.75 3.69 5.77
C GLY A 62 -10.05 4.99 5.39
N ASN A 63 -8.79 5.11 5.78
CA ASN A 63 -7.96 6.28 5.46
C ASN A 63 -7.37 6.14 4.04
N PRO A 64 -7.65 7.05 3.10
CA PRO A 64 -7.03 7.00 1.78
C PRO A 64 -5.55 7.31 1.87
N ILE A 65 -4.70 6.40 1.37
CA ILE A 65 -3.25 6.51 1.42
C ILE A 65 -2.63 6.28 0.04
N TYR A 66 -1.49 6.91 -0.20
CA TYR A 66 -0.53 6.44 -1.19
C TYR A 66 0.39 5.42 -0.53
N LEU A 67 0.77 4.40 -1.30
CA LEU A 67 1.58 3.28 -0.85
C LEU A 67 2.68 2.99 -1.87
N GLY A 68 3.91 2.81 -1.43
CA GLY A 68 5.06 2.61 -2.30
C GLY A 68 6.20 1.85 -1.64
N LEU A 69 7.33 1.81 -2.34
CA LEU A 69 8.60 1.26 -1.88
C LEU A 69 9.58 2.42 -1.72
N LYS A 70 10.44 2.36 -0.70
CA LYS A 70 11.48 3.36 -0.48
C LYS A 70 12.63 3.20 -1.48
N GLU A 71 13.09 1.95 -1.65
CA GLU A 71 14.27 1.62 -2.45
C GLU A 71 14.02 0.30 -3.22
N PRO A 72 13.94 0.34 -4.58
CA PRO A 72 13.88 1.54 -5.40
C PRO A 72 12.60 2.35 -5.12
N GLU A 73 12.60 3.63 -5.48
CA GLU A 73 11.43 4.50 -5.32
C GLU A 73 10.36 4.16 -6.36
N LEU A 74 9.34 3.42 -5.92
CA LEU A 74 8.22 2.96 -6.74
C LEU A 74 6.92 3.18 -5.97
N CYS A 75 5.82 3.49 -6.66
CA CYS A 75 4.48 3.51 -6.07
C CYS A 75 3.60 2.39 -6.60
N LEU A 76 2.73 1.86 -5.72
CA LEU A 76 1.72 0.87 -6.10
C LEU A 76 0.62 1.56 -6.89
N PHE A 77 0.24 0.95 -8.00
CA PHE A 77 -0.70 1.51 -8.97
C PHE A 77 -1.64 0.44 -9.46
N CYS A 78 -2.94 0.71 -9.46
CA CYS A 78 -3.92 -0.15 -10.08
C CYS A 78 -4.23 0.31 -11.51
N GLU A 79 -4.15 -0.61 -12.48
CA GLU A 79 -4.64 -0.40 -13.84
C GLU A 79 -5.55 -1.53 -14.29
N LYS A 80 -6.46 -1.20 -15.21
CA LYS A 80 -7.32 -2.17 -15.87
C LYS A 80 -6.57 -2.77 -17.07
N VAL A 81 -6.18 -4.04 -16.97
CA VAL A 81 -5.52 -4.80 -18.03
C VAL A 81 -6.48 -5.92 -18.47
N LYS A 82 -6.82 -5.96 -19.77
CA LYS A 82 -7.72 -6.99 -20.34
C LYS A 82 -8.99 -7.20 -19.51
N ASP A 83 -9.62 -6.08 -19.18
CA ASP A 83 -10.84 -5.99 -18.38
C ASP A 83 -10.77 -6.25 -16.87
N GLN A 84 -9.61 -6.58 -16.32
CA GLN A 84 -9.45 -6.80 -14.89
C GLN A 84 -8.46 -5.81 -14.25
N PRO A 85 -8.75 -5.30 -13.04
CA PRO A 85 -7.78 -4.55 -12.26
C PRO A 85 -6.54 -5.41 -11.94
N THR A 86 -5.37 -4.83 -12.11
CA THR A 86 -4.09 -5.44 -11.79
C THR A 86 -3.25 -4.45 -11.01
N LEU A 87 -2.42 -4.99 -10.09
CA LEU A 87 -1.48 -4.20 -9.33
C LEU A 87 -0.16 -4.12 -10.08
N GLN A 88 0.36 -2.91 -10.24
CA GLN A 88 1.63 -2.60 -10.87
C GLN A 88 2.50 -1.77 -9.92
N LEU A 89 3.79 -1.73 -10.22
CA LEU A 89 4.72 -0.77 -9.65
C LEU A 89 5.09 0.24 -10.73
N LYS A 90 5.05 1.53 -10.40
CA LYS A 90 5.48 2.62 -11.29
C LYS A 90 6.61 3.40 -10.66
N GLU A 91 7.60 3.78 -11.46
CA GLU A 91 8.61 4.78 -11.09
C GLU A 91 7.91 6.10 -10.82
N GLN A 92 7.71 6.39 -9.54
CA GLN A 92 6.91 7.51 -9.08
C GLN A 92 7.32 7.85 -7.65
N ASN A 93 7.63 9.12 -7.40
CA ASN A 93 7.86 9.64 -6.07
C ASN A 93 6.53 9.80 -5.33
N ILE A 94 6.44 9.28 -4.09
CA ILE A 94 5.21 9.31 -3.30
C ILE A 94 4.82 10.72 -2.86
N MET A 95 5.79 11.62 -2.69
CA MET A 95 5.54 13.02 -2.32
C MET A 95 4.98 13.82 -3.49
N ASP A 96 5.35 13.50 -4.73
CA ASP A 96 4.74 14.13 -5.91
C ASP A 96 3.23 13.84 -5.92
N LEU A 97 2.83 12.59 -5.69
CA LEU A 97 1.42 12.19 -5.56
C LEU A 97 0.71 12.90 -4.39
N TYR A 98 1.40 13.09 -3.26
CA TYR A 98 0.88 13.79 -2.09
C TYR A 98 0.61 15.28 -2.36
N TYR A 99 1.46 15.93 -3.16
CA TYR A 99 1.36 17.36 -3.44
C TYR A 99 0.36 17.71 -4.54
N GLU A 100 -0.16 16.72 -5.28
CA GLU A 100 -1.24 16.93 -6.23
C GLU A 100 -2.46 17.60 -5.59
N ASN A 101 -3.10 18.48 -6.36
CA ASN A 101 -4.26 19.23 -5.88
C ASN A 101 -5.50 18.34 -5.73
N GLU A 102 -5.59 17.30 -6.56
CA GLU A 102 -6.68 16.32 -6.55
C GLU A 102 -6.12 14.90 -6.28
N PRO A 103 -6.92 14.01 -5.66
CA PRO A 103 -6.49 12.64 -5.40
C PRO A 103 -6.20 11.86 -6.68
N VAL A 104 -4.98 11.31 -6.81
CA VAL A 104 -4.60 10.45 -7.94
C VAL A 104 -5.10 9.02 -7.71
N LYS A 105 -6.40 8.80 -7.96
CA LYS A 105 -7.14 7.58 -7.57
C LYS A 105 -6.47 6.24 -7.89
N PRO A 106 -5.83 6.03 -9.07
CA PRO A 106 -5.16 4.77 -9.36
C PRO A 106 -4.02 4.37 -8.41
N PHE A 107 -3.40 5.35 -7.73
CA PHE A 107 -2.34 5.11 -6.74
C PHE A 107 -2.86 5.05 -5.29
N LEU A 108 -4.16 5.26 -5.09
CA LEU A 108 -4.75 5.34 -3.76
C LEU A 108 -5.36 4.01 -3.34
N PHE A 109 -5.17 3.72 -2.06
CA PHE A 109 -5.79 2.62 -1.37
C PHE A 109 -6.47 3.13 -0.10
N TYR A 110 -7.68 2.65 0.19
CA TYR A 110 -8.25 2.82 1.52
C TYR A 110 -7.57 1.85 2.47
N HIS A 111 -6.82 2.40 3.42
CA HIS A 111 -6.23 1.66 4.54
C HIS A 111 -7.24 1.59 5.67
N SER A 112 -7.72 0.37 5.95
CA SER A 112 -8.62 0.09 7.07
C SER A 112 -7.94 -0.84 8.06
N GLN A 113 -7.94 -0.45 9.34
CA GLN A 113 -7.31 -1.22 10.42
C GLN A 113 -8.38 -1.88 11.30
N SER A 114 -8.28 -3.20 11.46
CA SER A 114 -9.10 -4.00 12.37
C SER A 114 -8.20 -4.67 13.40
N GLY A 115 -8.16 -4.11 14.61
CA GLY A 115 -7.23 -4.54 15.66
C GLY A 115 -5.77 -4.36 15.21
N ARG A 116 -5.06 -5.48 14.97
CA ARG A 116 -3.66 -5.48 14.52
C ARG A 116 -3.50 -5.65 13.01
N THR A 117 -4.56 -6.01 12.30
CA THR A 117 -4.51 -6.23 10.86
C THR A 117 -4.97 -4.98 10.12
N SER A 118 -4.46 -4.84 8.91
CA SER A 118 -4.70 -3.78 7.95
C SER A 118 -5.13 -4.41 6.64
N THR A 119 -6.13 -3.81 6.01
CA THR A 119 -6.55 -4.12 4.64
C THR A 119 -6.31 -2.89 3.77
N PHE A 120 -6.12 -3.11 2.48
CA PHE A 120 -5.87 -2.06 1.50
C PHE A 120 -6.79 -2.27 0.29
N GLU A 121 -7.91 -1.54 0.24
CA GLU A 121 -8.86 -1.57 -0.88
C GLU A 121 -8.46 -0.54 -1.93
N SER A 122 -8.46 -0.87 -3.22
CA SER A 122 -8.19 0.09 -4.29
C SER A 122 -9.28 1.16 -4.36
N VAL A 123 -8.87 2.43 -4.41
CA VAL A 123 -9.80 3.55 -4.61
C VAL A 123 -10.32 3.58 -6.06
N ALA A 124 -9.47 3.27 -7.04
CA ALA A 124 -9.87 3.26 -8.44
C ALA A 124 -10.76 2.06 -8.82
N PHE A 125 -10.68 0.97 -8.06
CA PHE A 125 -11.44 -0.25 -8.31
C PHE A 125 -12.07 -0.77 -7.01
N PRO A 126 -13.23 -0.23 -6.60
CA PRO A 126 -13.91 -0.63 -5.36
C PRO A 126 -14.14 -2.15 -5.29
N GLY A 127 -13.96 -2.71 -4.09
CA GLY A 127 -14.04 -4.14 -3.80
C GLY A 127 -12.79 -4.95 -4.19
N TRP A 128 -11.77 -4.34 -4.79
CA TRP A 128 -10.49 -4.98 -5.07
C TRP A 128 -9.48 -4.67 -3.98
N PHE A 129 -8.99 -5.70 -3.29
CA PHE A 129 -8.07 -5.57 -2.17
C PHE A 129 -6.69 -6.05 -2.55
N ILE A 130 -5.65 -5.39 -2.05
CA ILE A 130 -4.29 -5.93 -2.09
C ILE A 130 -4.31 -7.29 -1.39
N ALA A 131 -3.71 -8.29 -2.04
CA ALA A 131 -3.74 -9.64 -1.56
C ALA A 131 -2.50 -10.43 -1.96
N VAL A 132 -2.28 -11.52 -1.22
CA VAL A 132 -1.20 -12.47 -1.43
C VAL A 132 -1.74 -13.89 -1.29
N CYS A 133 -1.13 -14.86 -1.94
CA CYS A 133 -1.50 -16.27 -1.79
C CYS A 133 -1.00 -16.83 -0.44
N SER A 134 -1.73 -17.80 0.10
CA SER A 134 -1.38 -18.45 1.37
C SER A 134 -0.16 -19.36 1.31
N GLN A 135 0.21 -19.85 0.11
CA GLN A 135 1.33 -20.77 -0.08
C GLN A 135 2.69 -20.07 -0.18
N GLY A 136 2.68 -18.75 -0.39
CA GLY A 136 3.86 -17.92 -0.57
C GLY A 136 4.61 -18.07 -1.88
N GLY A 137 5.58 -17.17 -2.08
CA GLY A 137 6.35 -17.06 -3.33
C GLY A 137 5.56 -16.44 -4.50
N CYS A 138 4.33 -16.00 -4.25
CA CYS A 138 3.49 -15.36 -5.26
C CYS A 138 3.64 -13.83 -5.25
N PRO A 139 3.36 -13.19 -6.39
CA PRO A 139 3.27 -11.74 -6.47
C PRO A 139 2.21 -11.18 -5.52
N VAL A 140 2.44 -9.95 -5.06
CA VAL A 140 1.40 -9.12 -4.46
C VAL A 140 0.47 -8.65 -5.58
N ILE A 141 -0.83 -8.90 -5.43
CA ILE A 141 -1.85 -8.62 -6.44
C ILE A 141 -3.00 -7.81 -5.85
N VAL A 142 -4.01 -7.52 -6.66
CA VAL A 142 -5.35 -7.15 -6.18
C VAL A 142 -6.37 -8.24 -6.52
N THR A 143 -7.37 -8.45 -5.66
CA THR A 143 -8.43 -9.46 -5.88
C THR A 143 -9.75 -9.04 -5.22
N GLN A 144 -10.86 -9.62 -5.69
CA GLN A 144 -12.17 -9.56 -5.03
C GLN A 144 -12.47 -10.80 -4.17
N ASP A 145 -11.64 -11.85 -4.25
CA ASP A 145 -11.82 -13.11 -3.52
C ASP A 145 -11.33 -13.03 -2.06
N VAL A 146 -11.87 -12.06 -1.33
CA VAL A 146 -11.58 -11.82 0.10
C VAL A 146 -12.08 -13.00 0.95
N GLY A 147 -11.24 -13.48 1.88
CA GLY A 147 -11.61 -14.54 2.84
C GLY A 147 -11.68 -15.96 2.26
N LYS A 148 -11.19 -16.17 1.03
CA LYS A 148 -11.14 -17.48 0.37
C LYS A 148 -9.70 -17.99 0.25
N THR A 149 -9.12 -17.86 -0.95
CA THR A 149 -7.80 -18.40 -1.32
C THR A 149 -6.66 -17.41 -1.06
N TYR A 150 -6.97 -16.12 -1.01
CA TYR A 150 -6.00 -15.05 -0.83
C TYR A 150 -6.09 -14.43 0.56
N ILE A 151 -4.95 -14.05 1.09
CA ILE A 151 -4.82 -13.30 2.33
C ILE A 151 -4.85 -11.81 1.99
N THR A 152 -5.74 -11.08 2.65
CA THR A 152 -5.90 -9.62 2.53
C THR A 152 -5.59 -8.89 3.83
N ASP A 153 -5.34 -9.63 4.91
CA ASP A 153 -5.02 -9.11 6.24
C ASP A 153 -3.51 -9.03 6.44
N PHE A 154 -3.04 -7.81 6.68
CA PHE A 154 -1.62 -7.51 6.83
C PHE A 154 -1.32 -6.85 8.18
N VAL A 155 -0.16 -7.12 8.74
CA VAL A 155 0.42 -6.37 9.85
C VAL A 155 1.38 -5.33 9.28
N TRP A 156 1.07 -4.05 9.51
CA TRP A 156 1.95 -2.93 9.22
C TRP A 156 2.85 -2.65 10.43
N SER A 157 4.16 -2.65 10.23
CA SER A 157 5.16 -2.34 11.28
C SER A 157 5.96 -1.10 10.87
N VAL A 158 5.77 0.00 11.60
CA VAL A 158 6.52 1.25 11.38
C VAL A 158 7.98 1.07 11.83
N LEU A 159 8.90 1.56 11.01
CA LEU A 159 10.32 1.70 11.34
C LEU A 159 10.55 3.09 11.94
N TYR A 160 11.17 3.14 13.12
CA TYR A 160 11.52 4.37 13.84
C TYR A 160 13.01 4.69 13.71
#